data_AF-A0A7C5NDA0-F1
#
_entry.id   AF-A0A7C5NDA0-F1
#
_cell.length_a   1.000
_cell.length_b   1.000
_cell.length_c   1.000
_cell.angle_alpha   90.00
_cell.angle_beta   90.00
_cell.angle_gamma   90.00
#
_symmetry.space_group_name_H-M   'P 1'
#
loop_
_entity.id
_entity.type
_entity.pdbx_description
1 polymer ?
#
loop_
_entity_poly.entity_id
_entity_poly.type
_entity_poly.pdbx_seq_one_letter_code
_entity_poly.pdbx_strand_id
1 'polypeptide(L)'
;MKDVIDFYRNIVVQIATPYSKGTGFYLKEHEIIVTNEHVIRDNKEVVIAGNIFGRQLSKVLFLDEKYDLAFLEAPKTTTAAFTSLGLNFS
;
A
#
# COMPACT_ATOMS: atom_id res chain seq x y z
N MET A 1 -16.96 -14.71 -7.72
CA MET A 1 -16.26 -13.48 -8.20
C MET A 1 -16.45 -12.31 -7.24
N LYS A 2 -17.64 -12.09 -6.66
CA LYS A 2 -17.84 -11.12 -5.57
C LYS A 2 -16.95 -11.41 -4.35
N ASP A 3 -16.80 -12.68 -4.01
CA ASP A 3 -16.08 -13.12 -2.80
C ASP A 3 -14.59 -12.72 -2.82
N VAL A 4 -13.97 -12.75 -3.99
CA VAL A 4 -12.56 -12.37 -4.19
C VAL A 4 -12.37 -10.86 -4.02
N ILE A 5 -13.32 -10.07 -4.51
CA ILE A 5 -13.29 -8.60 -4.39
C ILE A 5 -13.46 -8.19 -2.93
N ASP A 6 -14.42 -8.80 -2.22
CA ASP A 6 -14.67 -8.49 -0.82
C ASP A 6 -13.49 -8.92 0.07
N PHE A 7 -12.80 -10.00 -0.28
CA PHE A 7 -11.58 -10.44 0.40
C PHE A 7 -10.44 -9.42 0.28
N TYR A 8 -10.17 -8.90 -0.92
CA TYR A 8 -9.06 -7.97 -1.15
C TYR A 8 -9.39 -6.50 -0.86
N ARG A 9 -10.66 -6.11 -0.74
CA ARG A 9 -11.04 -4.71 -0.50
C ARG A 9 -10.38 -4.10 0.74
N ASN A 10 -10.09 -4.91 1.77
CA ASN A 10 -9.51 -4.42 3.02
C ASN A 10 -8.00 -4.16 2.94
N ILE A 11 -7.30 -4.74 1.97
CA ILE A 11 -5.86 -4.54 1.79
C ILE A 11 -5.53 -3.38 0.83
N VAL A 12 -6.53 -2.86 0.11
CA VAL A 12 -6.37 -1.73 -0.81
C VAL A 12 -6.16 -0.44 0.00
N VAL A 13 -5.12 0.30 -0.37
CA VAL A 13 -4.75 1.57 0.23
C VAL A 13 -4.82 2.65 -0.83
N GLN A 14 -5.46 3.77 -0.52
CA GLN A 14 -5.41 4.97 -1.36
C GLN A 14 -4.17 5.78 -1.01
N ILE A 15 -3.50 6.27 -2.03
CA ILE A 15 -2.29 7.07 -1.91
C ILE A 15 -2.56 8.42 -2.58
N ALA A 16 -2.21 9.49 -1.89
CA ALA A 16 -2.35 10.84 -2.38
C ALA A 16 -1.02 11.58 -2.23
N THR A 17 -0.58 12.16 -3.33
CA THR A 17 0.50 13.14 -3.38
C THR A 17 -0.10 14.51 -3.73
N PRO A 18 0.66 15.61 -3.62
CA PRO A 18 0.20 16.92 -4.09
C PRO A 18 -0.13 16.95 -5.59
N TYR A 19 0.44 16.02 -6.37
CA TYR A 19 0.39 16.02 -7.83
C TYR A 19 -0.55 14.95 -8.40
N SER A 20 -0.76 13.84 -7.68
CA SER A 20 -1.50 12.69 -8.19
C SER A 20 -2.22 11.92 -7.07
N LYS A 21 -3.15 11.06 -7.47
CA LYS A 21 -3.78 10.05 -6.60
C LYS A 21 -3.53 8.69 -7.23
N GLY A 22 -3.26 7.71 -6.39
CA GLY A 22 -3.11 6.32 -6.79
C GLY A 22 -3.65 5.37 -5.75
N THR A 23 -3.41 4.10 -6.00
CA THR A 23 -3.78 3.01 -5.11
C THR A 23 -2.60 2.06 -4.98
N GLY A 24 -2.48 1.49 -3.80
CA GLY A 24 -1.55 0.43 -3.49
C GLY A 24 -2.22 -0.67 -2.70
N PHE A 25 -1.43 -1.63 -2.28
CA PHE A 25 -1.87 -2.74 -1.46
C PHE A 25 -0.92 -2.92 -0.28
N TYR A 26 -1.50 -3.24 0.87
CA TYR A 26 -0.75 -3.48 2.09
C TYR A 26 -0.29 -4.94 2.17
N LEU A 27 1.02 -5.16 2.27
CA LEU A 27 1.63 -6.45 2.60
C LEU A 27 1.99 -6.49 4.08
N LYS A 28 1.13 -7.16 4.85
CA LYS A 28 1.32 -7.31 6.30
C LYS A 28 2.61 -8.06 6.67
N GLU A 29 2.96 -9.10 5.92
CA GLU A 29 4.14 -9.95 6.21
C GLU A 29 5.46 -9.19 6.20
N HIS A 30 5.53 -8.11 5.41
CA HIS A 30 6.72 -7.27 5.28
C HIS A 30 6.52 -5.87 5.89
N GLU A 31 5.34 -5.58 6.44
CA GLU A 31 4.97 -4.25 6.96
C GLU A 31 5.22 -3.12 5.95
N ILE A 32 4.92 -3.37 4.67
CA ILE A 32 5.06 -2.40 3.57
C ILE A 32 3.76 -2.23 2.80
N ILE A 33 3.63 -1.09 2.13
CA ILE A 33 2.61 -0.85 1.11
C ILE A 33 3.30 -0.81 -0.24
N VAL A 34 2.78 -1.55 -1.22
CA VAL A 34 3.27 -1.54 -2.60
C VAL A 34 2.37 -0.68 -3.46
N THR A 35 2.98 0.15 -4.30
CA THR A 35 2.31 1.04 -5.24
C THR A 35 3.16 1.17 -6.50
N ASN A 36 2.65 1.92 -7.48
CA ASN A 36 3.43 2.27 -8.66
C ASN A 36 4.36 3.45 -8.36
N GLU A 37 5.57 3.43 -8.92
CA GLU A 37 6.58 4.49 -8.79
C GLU A 37 6.05 5.82 -9.31
N HIS A 38 5.40 5.83 -10.48
CA HIS A 38 4.92 7.05 -11.13
C HIS A 38 3.91 7.84 -10.27
N VAL A 39 3.24 7.19 -9.31
CA VAL A 39 2.30 7.85 -8.39
C VAL A 39 3.05 8.70 -7.37
N ILE A 40 4.20 8.21 -6.91
CA ILE A 40 4.92 8.73 -5.75
C ILE A 40 6.26 9.40 -6.10
N ARG A 41 6.61 9.44 -7.39
CA ARG A 41 7.78 10.15 -7.93
C ARG A 41 7.99 11.52 -7.31
N ASP A 42 9.24 11.84 -7.00
CA ASP A 42 9.69 13.09 -6.38
C ASP A 42 9.13 13.40 -4.97
N ASN A 43 8.36 12.49 -4.36
CA ASN A 43 7.83 12.65 -3.01
C ASN A 43 8.58 11.74 -2.04
N LYS A 44 9.11 12.29 -0.95
CA LYS A 44 9.74 11.50 0.13
C LYS A 44 8.70 10.92 1.10
N GLU A 45 7.56 11.59 1.20
CA GLU A 45 6.44 11.23 2.04
C GLU A 45 5.15 11.44 1.27
N VAL A 46 4.18 10.55 1.48
CA VAL A 46 2.89 10.56 0.81
C VAL A 46 1.77 10.33 1.81
N VAL A 47 0.57 10.79 1.48
CA VAL A 47 -0.60 10.56 2.33
C VAL A 47 -1.23 9.22 1.95
N ILE A 48 -1.33 8.32 2.92
CA ILE A 48 -2.01 7.04 2.76
C ILE A 48 -3.35 7.04 3.50
N ALA A 49 -4.34 6.34 2.96
CA ALA A 49 -5.62 6.08 3.62
C ALA A 49 -6.13 4.69 3.24
N GLY A 50 -6.43 3.87 4.24
CA GLY A 50 -6.95 2.51 4.05
C GLY A 50 -8.32 2.36 4.68
N ASN A 51 -8.99 1.25 4.38
CA ASN A 51 -10.22 0.89 5.11
C ASN A 51 -9.94 0.46 6.55
N ILE A 52 -8.71 -0.01 6.80
CA ILE A 52 -8.26 -0.58 8.07
C ILE A 52 -7.44 0.41 8.93
N PHE A 53 -7.10 1.60 8.41
CA PHE A 53 -6.36 2.64 9.12
C PHE A 53 -6.75 4.04 8.64
N GLY A 54 -6.73 5.01 9.56
CA GLY A 54 -7.02 6.41 9.25
C GLY A 54 -5.96 7.05 8.33
N ARG A 55 -6.37 8.14 7.68
CA ARG A 55 -5.48 8.93 6.81
C ARG A 55 -4.25 9.42 7.58
N GLN A 56 -3.05 9.16 7.06
CA GLN A 56 -1.79 9.56 7.68
C GLN A 56 -0.66 9.71 6.66
N LEU A 57 0.48 10.25 7.07
CA LEU A 57 1.69 10.29 6.26
C LEU A 57 2.42 8.96 6.34
N SER A 58 3.01 8.55 5.22
CA SER A 58 3.86 7.37 5.09
C SER A 58 5.10 7.72 4.29
N LYS A 59 6.23 7.15 4.71
CA LYS A 59 7.54 7.39 4.11
C LYS A 59 7.77 6.45 2.93
N VAL A 60 8.36 6.98 1.86
CA VAL A 60 8.85 6.16 0.75
C VAL A 60 10.13 5.43 1.19
N LEU A 61 10.09 4.09 1.12
CA LEU A 61 11.21 3.21 1.48
C LEU A 61 12.07 2.84 0.26
N PHE A 62 11.44 2.66 -0.90
CA PHE A 62 12.12 2.20 -2.11
C PHE A 62 11.38 2.65 -3.38
N LEU A 63 12.16 2.86 -4.45
CA LEU A 63 11.72 3.25 -5.79
C LEU A 63 12.39 2.37 -6.84
N ASP A 64 11.61 1.88 -7.79
CA ASP A 64 12.07 1.16 -8.97
C ASP A 64 11.41 1.74 -10.22
N GLU A 65 12.15 2.58 -10.93
CA GLU A 65 11.70 3.20 -12.18
C GLU A 65 11.57 2.19 -13.34
N LYS A 66 12.30 1.06 -13.28
CA LYS A 66 12.34 0.07 -14.37
C LYS A 66 11.06 -0.76 -14.40
N TYR A 67 10.57 -1.17 -13.23
CA TYR A 67 9.34 -1.96 -13.10
C TYR A 67 8.14 -1.13 -12.64
N ASP A 68 8.31 0.19 -12.50
CA ASP A 68 7.29 1.13 -12.02
C ASP A 68 6.73 0.72 -10.65
N LEU A 69 7.62 0.34 -9.71
CA LEU A 69 7.25 -0.12 -8.37
C LEU A 69 7.82 0.80 -7.30
N ALA A 70 7.06 0.97 -6.22
CA ALA A 70 7.50 1.68 -5.04
C ALA A 70 6.97 1.05 -3.77
N PHE A 71 7.78 1.12 -2.71
CA PHE A 71 7.44 0.64 -1.38
C PHE A 71 7.32 1.80 -0.41
N LEU A 72 6.26 1.77 0.39
CA LEU A 72 5.99 2.74 1.45
C LEU A 72 5.96 2.03 2.80
N GLU A 73 6.31 2.76 3.86
CA GLU A 73 6.23 2.27 5.24
C GLU A 73 4.76 2.05 5.62
N ALA A 74 4.43 0.86 6.15
CA ALA A 74 3.08 0.63 6.63
C ALA A 74 2.80 1.36 7.95
N PRO A 75 1.53 1.71 8.20
CA PRO A 75 1.16 2.36 9.44
C PRO A 75 1.26 1.40 10.62
N LYS A 76 1.92 1.85 11.70
CA LYS A 76 2.15 1.07 12.93
C LYS A 76 0.84 0.72 13.67
N THR A 77 -0.23 1.45 13.43
CA THR A 77 -1.56 1.25 14.06
C THR A 77 -2.43 0.25 13.30
N THR A 78 -1.84 -0.81 12.75
CA THR A 78 -2.61 -1.83 12.01
C THR A 78 -2.99 -2.99 12.92
N THR A 79 -4.04 -2.80 13.72
CA THR A 79 -4.70 -3.88 14.50
C THR A 79 -5.59 -4.78 13.63
N ALA A 80 -5.41 -4.77 12.30
CA ALA A 80 -6.36 -5.39 11.37
C ALA A 80 -6.08 -6.90 11.14
N ALA A 81 -7.18 -7.65 11.22
CA ALA A 81 -7.25 -9.09 11.06
C ALA A 81 -6.67 -9.56 9.72
N PHE A 82 -6.05 -10.73 9.78
CA PHE A 82 -5.19 -11.31 8.76
C PHE A 82 -5.90 -11.54 7.43
N THR A 83 -5.17 -11.31 6.35
CA THR A 83 -5.43 -11.90 5.04
C THR A 83 -4.06 -12.25 4.48
N SER A 84 -3.68 -13.52 4.55
CA SER A 84 -2.51 -14.00 3.81
C SER A 84 -2.83 -13.81 2.32
N LEU A 85 -1.87 -13.26 1.56
CA LEU A 85 -2.02 -13.06 0.11
C LEU A 85 -2.00 -14.40 -0.68
N GLY A 86 -2.18 -15.54 0.00
CA GLY A 86 -2.05 -16.87 -0.59
C GLY A 86 -0.65 -17.18 -1.13
N LEU A 87 0.37 -16.39 -0.76
CA LEU A 87 1.75 -16.58 -1.18
C LEU A 87 2.37 -17.71 -0.34
N ASN A 88 2.16 -18.95 -0.77
CA ASN A 88 2.94 -20.08 -0.28
C ASN A 88 4.36 -19.95 -0.85
N PHE A 89 5.23 -19.23 -0.15
CA PHE A 89 6.67 -19.39 -0.38
C PHE A 89 7.03 -20.82 0.06
N SER A 90 7.28 -21.66 -0.95
CA SER A 90 7.70 -23.06 -0.80
C SER A 90 9.20 -23.15 -0.59
#